data_AF-A0A8J7UFC3-F1
#
_entry.id   AF-A0A8J7UFC3-F1
#
_cell.length_a   1.000
_cell.length_b   1.000
_cell.length_c   1.000
_cell.angle_alpha   90.00
_cell.angle_beta   90.00
_cell.angle_gamma   90.00
#
_symmetry.space_group_name_H-M   'P 1'
#
loop_
_entity.id
_entity.type
_entity.pdbx_description
1 polymer ?
#
loop_
_entity_poly.entity_id
_entity_poly.type
_entity_poly.pdbx_seq_one_letter_code
_entity_poly.pdbx_strand_id
1 'polypeptide(L)'
;FIFPFGWGIGGAAAATSASQLAGALLAGWYMLRHARTVRLCRPGPTLNDMRLTARNTVRQARLGFPNFLGEMAIAVMIMAGNAMFIGRLGEDGVAAYSVVCYLFPMIFMFGYAISLSAQPIASFNHGQGSTERVRGTLRISVRLAAALGLLLTAAGFFWGDFAIGCFLSGGQPARALAAQGFPYFSAGFLFFTLNMVLIGFYQSIGRARPATLFMLLRGFVLLVPSFALLPSWLGDAGLWLAVPLSEALTFSVIAGYMAWEKRDAPPA
;
A
#
# COMPACT_ATOMS: atom_id res chain seq x y z
N PHE A 1 7.87 15.72 -23.40
CA PHE A 1 9.27 15.30 -23.23
C PHE A 1 9.64 14.05 -24.04
N ILE A 2 8.86 12.96 -23.98
CA ILE A 2 9.22 11.72 -24.70
C ILE A 2 8.81 11.78 -26.18
N PHE A 3 7.51 11.86 -26.48
CA PHE A 3 7.00 11.84 -27.86
C PHE A 3 7.27 13.12 -28.68
N PRO A 4 7.00 14.34 -28.17
CA PRO A 4 7.18 15.55 -28.99
C PRO A 4 8.64 16.04 -29.09
N PHE A 5 9.51 15.72 -28.11
CA PHE A 5 10.90 16.21 -28.09
C PHE A 5 11.94 15.11 -28.38
N GLY A 6 11.55 13.84 -28.43
CA GLY A 6 12.46 12.73 -28.76
C GLY A 6 13.55 12.45 -27.72
N TRP A 7 13.48 13.04 -26.52
CA TRP A 7 14.55 12.94 -25.51
C TRP A 7 14.63 11.58 -24.80
N GLY A 8 13.82 10.59 -25.22
CA GLY A 8 13.84 9.23 -24.68
C GLY A 8 13.76 9.19 -23.15
N ILE A 9 14.60 8.36 -22.53
CA ILE A 9 14.68 8.18 -21.07
C ILE A 9 15.12 9.47 -20.36
N GLY A 10 16.04 10.24 -20.96
CA GLY A 10 16.46 11.55 -20.43
C GLY A 10 15.30 12.55 -20.37
N GLY A 11 14.41 12.50 -21.36
CA GLY A 11 13.17 13.27 -21.36
C GLY A 11 12.19 12.84 -20.27
N ALA A 12 12.07 11.54 -20.01
CA ALA A 12 11.24 11.02 -18.92
C ALA A 12 11.74 11.51 -17.54
N ALA A 13 13.06 11.47 -17.33
CA ALA A 13 13.69 11.98 -16.12
C ALA A 13 13.46 13.50 -15.96
N ALA A 14 13.68 14.28 -17.02
CA ALA A 14 13.45 15.72 -17.00
C ALA A 14 11.99 16.09 -16.70
N ALA A 15 11.03 15.38 -17.30
CA ALA A 15 9.60 15.57 -17.04
C ALA A 15 9.25 15.33 -15.56
N THR A 16 9.78 14.24 -15.00
CA THR A 16 9.56 13.86 -13.60
C THR A 16 10.12 14.93 -12.67
N SER A 17 11.37 15.35 -12.87
CA SER A 17 12.01 16.41 -12.08
C SER A 17 11.24 17.74 -12.17
N ALA A 18 10.80 18.13 -13.36
CA ALA A 18 10.02 19.35 -13.55
C ALA A 18 8.67 19.29 -12.81
N SER A 19 7.98 18.14 -12.84
CA SER A 19 6.71 17.96 -12.13
C SER A 19 6.87 18.05 -10.60
N GLN A 20 7.94 17.46 -10.05
CA GLN A 20 8.23 17.55 -8.62
C GLN A 20 8.60 18.96 -8.19
N LEU A 21 9.40 19.67 -9.00
CA LEU A 21 9.74 21.07 -8.75
C LEU A 21 8.48 21.96 -8.76
N ALA A 22 7.59 21.79 -9.74
CA ALA A 22 6.34 22.54 -9.79
C ALA A 22 5.46 22.29 -8.56
N GLY A 23 5.35 21.03 -8.12
CA GLY A 23 4.63 20.67 -6.89
C GLY A 23 5.25 21.27 -5.63
N ALA A 24 6.58 21.22 -5.51
CA ALA A 24 7.30 21.81 -4.38
C ALA A 24 7.15 23.34 -4.33
N LEU A 25 7.21 24.00 -5.49
CA LEU A 25 6.99 25.44 -5.61
C LEU A 25 5.57 25.84 -5.21
N LEU A 26 4.56 25.09 -5.66
CA LEU A 26 3.16 25.34 -5.30
C LEU A 26 2.94 25.17 -3.79
N ALA A 27 3.45 24.09 -3.21
CA ALA A 27 3.35 23.82 -1.78
C ALA A 27 4.07 24.90 -0.95
N GLY A 28 5.27 25.30 -1.38
CA GLY A 28 6.04 26.37 -0.74
C GLY A 28 5.32 27.72 -0.82
N TRP A 29 4.80 28.08 -1.99
CA TRP A 29 4.00 29.30 -2.18
C TRP A 29 2.77 29.33 -1.27
N TYR A 30 2.03 28.22 -1.19
CA TYR A 30 0.88 28.10 -0.31
C TYR A 30 1.25 28.24 1.17
N MET A 31 2.29 27.53 1.63
CA MET A 31 2.74 27.57 3.03
C MET A 31 3.24 28.95 3.45
N LEU A 32 3.92 29.68 2.56
CA LEU A 32 4.49 31.00 2.85
C LEU A 32 3.46 32.13 2.82
N ARG A 33 2.43 32.05 1.96
CA ARG A 33 1.50 33.16 1.70
C ARG A 33 0.09 32.94 2.27
N HIS A 34 -0.40 31.70 2.31
CA HIS A 34 -1.83 31.41 2.52
C HIS A 34 -2.13 30.47 3.70
N ALA A 35 -1.13 29.82 4.30
CA ALA A 35 -1.36 28.92 5.42
C ALA A 35 -1.85 29.66 6.67
N ARG A 36 -3.12 29.42 7.05
CA ARG A 36 -3.75 30.06 8.22
C ARG A 36 -3.56 29.27 9.52
N THR A 37 -3.40 27.94 9.43
CA THR A 37 -3.41 27.02 10.58
C THR A 37 -2.05 26.39 10.90
N VAL A 38 -1.15 26.22 9.92
CA VAL A 38 0.19 25.63 10.12
C VAL A 38 1.24 26.63 9.63
N ARG A 39 2.02 27.20 10.54
CA ARG A 39 3.10 28.16 10.23
C ARG A 39 4.45 27.46 10.30
N LEU A 40 5.38 27.86 9.43
CA LEU A 40 6.76 27.41 9.51
C LEU A 40 7.42 28.03 10.76
N CYS A 41 7.76 27.19 11.72
CA CYS A 41 8.47 27.60 12.94
C CYS A 41 9.97 27.30 12.78
N ARG A 42 10.81 28.26 13.15
CA ARG A 42 12.26 28.00 13.29
C ARG A 42 12.51 27.23 14.59
N PRO A 43 13.39 26.21 14.60
CA PRO A 43 13.85 25.63 15.85
C PRO A 43 14.48 26.72 16.71
N GLY A 44 14.11 26.79 17.99
CA GLY A 44 14.73 27.74 18.91
C GLY A 44 16.23 27.44 19.08
N PRO A 45 17.06 28.46 19.39
CA PRO A 45 18.52 28.30 19.47
C PRO A 45 18.99 27.57 20.74
N THR A 46 18.09 27.24 21.68
CA THR A 46 18.44 26.62 22.95
C THR A 46 18.63 25.11 22.82
N LEU A 47 19.57 24.52 23.58
CA LEU A 47 19.79 23.06 23.61
C LEU A 47 18.51 22.26 23.91
N ASN A 48 17.62 22.81 24.76
CA ASN A 48 16.32 22.20 25.06
C ASN A 48 15.38 22.19 23.84
N ASP A 49 15.37 23.27 23.04
CA ASP A 49 14.57 23.36 21.82
C ASP A 49 15.09 22.41 20.74
N MET A 50 16.42 22.28 20.62
CA MET A 50 17.05 21.30 19.73
C MET A 50 16.71 19.87 20.16
N ARG A 51 16.74 19.56 21.47
CA ARG A 51 16.37 18.23 22.00
C ARG A 51 14.89 17.91 21.77
N LEU A 52 14.00 18.89 21.95
CA LEU A 52 12.57 18.75 21.65
C LEU A 52 12.31 18.52 20.16
N THR A 53 13.01 19.26 19.30
CA THR A 53 12.96 19.09 17.85
C THR A 53 13.42 17.69 17.46
N ALA A 54 14.57 17.23 17.96
CA ALA A 54 15.07 15.88 17.70
C ALA A 54 14.09 14.79 18.17
N ARG A 55 13.49 14.94 19.36
CA ARG A 55 12.47 14.00 19.87
C ARG A 55 11.25 13.94 18.96
N ASN A 56 10.78 15.09 18.48
CA ASN A 56 9.64 15.16 17.55
C ASN A 56 9.99 14.53 16.19
N THR A 57 11.17 14.80 15.66
CA THR A 57 11.66 14.19 14.42
C THR A 57 11.74 12.66 14.55
N VAL A 58 12.26 12.14 15.66
CA VAL A 58 12.30 10.69 15.91
C VAL A 58 10.89 10.10 16.01
N ARG A 59 9.94 10.82 16.63
CA ARG A 59 8.55 10.38 16.69
C ARG A 59 7.90 10.34 15.30
N GLN A 60 8.16 11.35 14.46
CA GLN A 60 7.70 11.39 13.08
C GLN A 60 8.31 10.25 12.25
N ALA A 61 9.62 10.02 12.38
CA ALA A 61 10.31 8.92 11.71
C ALA A 61 9.72 7.56 12.10
N ARG A 62 9.40 7.34 13.39
CA ARG A 62 8.73 6.12 13.85
C ARG A 62 7.32 5.94 13.29
N LEU A 63 6.57 7.03 13.10
CA LEU A 63 5.23 6.98 12.50
C LEU A 63 5.27 6.80 10.97
N GLY A 64 6.32 7.29 10.31
CA GLY A 64 6.55 7.09 8.88
C GLY A 64 7.22 5.75 8.53
N PHE A 65 7.88 5.10 9.49
CA PHE A 65 8.55 3.82 9.28
C PHE A 65 7.66 2.71 8.70
N PRO A 66 6.39 2.52 9.12
CA PRO A 66 5.52 1.55 8.47
C PRO A 66 5.22 1.90 7.01
N ASN A 67 5.16 3.17 6.59
CA ASN A 67 4.99 3.51 5.17
C ASN A 67 6.23 3.14 4.36
N PHE A 68 7.42 3.39 4.91
CA PHE A 68 8.69 2.93 4.31
C PHE A 68 8.72 1.41 4.15
N LEU A 69 8.31 0.66 5.17
CA LEU A 69 8.15 -0.79 5.07
C LEU A 69 7.13 -1.20 4.02
N GLY A 70 6.06 -0.42 3.82
CA GLY A 70 5.05 -0.68 2.80
C GLY A 70 5.62 -0.59 1.38
N GLU A 71 6.42 0.43 1.10
CA GLU A 71 7.11 0.57 -0.19
C GLU A 71 8.15 -0.55 -0.40
N MET A 72 8.92 -0.87 0.64
CA MET A 72 9.84 -2.01 0.55
C MET A 72 9.12 -3.35 0.38
N ALA A 73 7.95 -3.53 0.99
CA ALA A 73 7.12 -4.72 0.80
C ALA A 73 6.71 -4.91 -0.66
N ILE A 74 6.36 -3.82 -1.36
CA ILE A 74 6.05 -3.85 -2.79
C ILE A 74 7.30 -4.29 -3.58
N ALA A 75 8.48 -3.72 -3.27
CA ALA A 75 9.72 -4.12 -3.91
C ALA A 75 10.05 -5.61 -3.68
N VAL A 76 9.91 -6.09 -2.44
CA VAL A 76 10.12 -7.51 -2.10
C VAL A 76 9.11 -8.41 -2.80
N MET A 77 7.83 -8.02 -2.87
CA MET A 77 6.81 -8.77 -3.60
C MET A 77 7.17 -8.95 -5.08
N ILE A 78 7.67 -7.89 -5.73
CA ILE A 78 8.09 -7.92 -7.12
C ILE A 78 9.32 -8.81 -7.28
N MET A 79 10.37 -8.61 -6.46
CA MET A 79 11.61 -9.38 -6.56
C MET A 79 11.41 -10.87 -6.24
N ALA A 80 10.75 -11.18 -5.13
CA ALA A 80 10.49 -12.57 -4.71
C ALA A 80 9.55 -13.27 -5.69
N GLY A 81 8.51 -12.57 -6.17
CA GLY A 81 7.62 -13.09 -7.20
C GLY A 81 8.38 -13.39 -8.50
N ASN A 82 9.11 -12.42 -9.05
CA ASN A 82 9.91 -12.62 -10.27
C ASN A 82 10.87 -13.82 -10.15
N ALA A 83 11.56 -13.96 -9.01
CA ALA A 83 12.47 -15.07 -8.76
C ALA A 83 11.76 -16.45 -8.70
N MET A 84 10.53 -16.51 -8.18
CA MET A 84 9.78 -17.76 -8.11
C MET A 84 9.08 -18.10 -9.44
N PHE A 85 8.59 -17.08 -10.15
CA PHE A 85 7.98 -17.25 -11.46
C PHE A 85 9.00 -17.69 -12.51
N ILE A 86 10.24 -17.14 -12.51
CA ILE A 86 11.28 -17.59 -13.44
C ILE A 86 11.69 -19.03 -13.19
N GLY A 87 11.81 -19.43 -11.92
CA GLY A 87 12.29 -20.75 -11.54
C GLY A 87 11.32 -21.89 -11.89
N ARG A 88 10.02 -21.60 -12.03
CA ARG A 88 8.98 -22.60 -12.29
C ARG A 88 8.34 -22.50 -13.67
N LEU A 89 8.10 -21.29 -14.14
CA LEU A 89 7.34 -21.01 -15.36
C LEU A 89 8.21 -20.40 -16.47
N GLY A 90 9.53 -20.28 -16.24
CA GLY A 90 10.48 -19.74 -17.21
C GLY A 90 10.23 -18.27 -17.55
N GLU A 91 10.74 -17.85 -18.70
CA GLU A 91 10.66 -16.45 -19.16
C GLU A 91 9.22 -15.96 -19.32
N ASP A 92 8.33 -16.82 -19.83
CA ASP A 92 6.92 -16.50 -20.05
C ASP A 92 6.17 -16.24 -18.74
N GLY A 93 6.50 -16.98 -17.67
CA GLY A 93 5.94 -16.78 -16.34
C GLY A 93 6.31 -15.44 -15.72
N VAL A 94 7.58 -15.01 -15.86
CA VAL A 94 8.03 -13.70 -15.39
C VAL A 94 7.41 -12.57 -16.18
N ALA A 95 7.30 -12.74 -17.51
CA ALA A 95 6.64 -11.76 -18.37
C ALA A 95 5.17 -11.59 -17.96
N ALA A 96 4.47 -12.70 -17.71
CA ALA A 96 3.10 -12.70 -17.21
C ALA A 96 2.97 -11.97 -15.85
N TYR A 97 3.82 -12.32 -14.88
CA TYR A 97 3.78 -11.72 -13.54
C TYR A 97 4.17 -10.23 -13.57
N SER A 98 5.10 -9.83 -14.43
CA SER A 98 5.52 -8.43 -14.58
C SER A 98 4.37 -7.52 -15.00
N VAL A 99 3.49 -7.98 -15.90
CA VAL A 99 2.28 -7.25 -16.28
C VAL A 99 1.35 -7.06 -15.08
N VAL A 100 1.19 -8.09 -14.26
CA VAL A 100 0.39 -7.99 -13.03
C VAL A 100 1.04 -7.02 -12.04
N CYS A 101 2.36 -7.00 -11.91
CA CYS A 101 3.08 -6.01 -11.12
C CYS A 101 2.91 -4.58 -11.63
N TYR A 102 2.72 -4.35 -12.93
CA TYR A 102 2.38 -3.02 -13.47
C TYR A 102 0.94 -2.60 -13.14
N LEU A 103 0.00 -3.55 -13.11
CA LEU A 103 -1.38 -3.29 -12.72
C LEU A 103 -1.53 -3.07 -11.21
N PHE A 104 -0.72 -3.74 -10.40
CA PHE A 104 -0.86 -3.75 -8.94
C PHE A 104 -0.81 -2.36 -8.27
N PRO A 105 0.12 -1.43 -8.62
CA PRO A 105 0.11 -0.07 -8.08
C PRO A 105 -1.20 0.68 -8.31
N MET A 106 -1.89 0.46 -9.43
CA MET A 106 -3.19 1.10 -9.70
C MET A 106 -4.24 0.66 -8.67
N ILE A 107 -4.18 -0.61 -8.26
CA ILE A 107 -5.08 -1.20 -7.27
C ILE A 107 -4.70 -0.74 -5.86
N PHE A 108 -3.40 -0.70 -5.57
CA PHE A 108 -2.86 -0.17 -4.33
C PHE A 108 -3.33 1.27 -4.07
N MET A 109 -3.39 2.09 -5.12
CA MET A 109 -3.80 3.48 -5.02
C MET A 109 -5.19 3.66 -4.39
N PHE A 110 -6.15 2.77 -4.63
CA PHE A 110 -7.50 2.90 -4.05
C PHE A 110 -7.50 2.72 -2.52
N GLY A 111 -6.89 1.64 -2.03
CA GLY A 111 -6.77 1.39 -0.59
C GLY A 111 -5.95 2.47 0.10
N TYR A 112 -4.86 2.89 -0.55
CA TYR A 112 -3.99 3.96 -0.06
C TYR A 112 -4.70 5.31 -0.01
N ALA A 113 -5.51 5.66 -1.01
CA ALA A 113 -6.30 6.89 -1.03
C ALA A 113 -7.32 6.97 0.10
N ILE A 114 -8.02 5.86 0.41
CA ILE A 114 -8.94 5.81 1.57
C ILE A 114 -8.16 6.03 2.87
N SER A 115 -7.03 5.35 3.03
CA SER A 115 -6.15 5.48 4.20
C SER A 115 -5.70 6.93 4.41
N LEU A 116 -5.15 7.57 3.37
CA LEU A 116 -4.71 8.97 3.40
C LEU A 116 -5.86 9.94 3.71
N SER A 117 -7.05 9.70 3.17
CA SER A 117 -8.23 10.56 3.40
C SER A 117 -8.73 10.44 4.84
N ALA A 118 -8.71 9.22 5.39
CA ALA A 118 -9.17 8.94 6.75
C ALA A 118 -8.17 9.41 7.81
N GLN A 119 -6.88 9.42 7.49
CA GLN A 119 -5.79 9.70 8.43
C GLN A 119 -5.90 11.04 9.17
N PRO A 120 -6.11 12.20 8.52
CA PRO A 120 -6.25 13.47 9.22
C PRO A 120 -7.53 13.53 10.06
N ILE A 121 -8.63 12.94 9.60
CA ILE A 121 -9.92 12.90 10.31
C ILE A 121 -9.77 12.07 11.60
N ALA A 122 -9.18 10.88 11.50
CA ALA A 122 -8.97 10.01 12.64
C ALA A 122 -7.96 10.62 13.63
N SER A 123 -6.85 11.18 13.14
CA SER A 123 -5.82 11.82 13.97
C SER A 123 -6.38 13.03 14.75
N PHE A 124 -7.15 13.89 14.10
CA PHE A 124 -7.76 15.06 14.73
C PHE A 124 -8.79 14.69 15.81
N ASN A 125 -9.69 13.75 15.53
CA ASN A 125 -10.68 13.30 16.51
C ASN A 125 -10.04 12.53 17.67
N HIS A 126 -8.95 11.79 17.40
CA HIS A 126 -8.17 11.12 18.44
C HIS A 126 -7.48 12.14 19.36
N GLY A 127 -6.93 13.22 18.80
CA GLY A 127 -6.35 14.32 19.58
C GLY A 127 -7.34 15.04 20.49
N GLN A 128 -8.64 15.05 20.13
CA GLN A 128 -9.72 15.59 20.96
C GLN A 128 -10.31 14.59 21.97
N GLY A 129 -9.85 13.33 21.98
CA GLY A 129 -10.40 12.27 22.85
C GLY A 129 -11.78 11.76 22.42
N SER A 130 -12.29 12.14 21.25
CA SER A 130 -13.62 11.73 20.77
C SER A 130 -13.60 10.32 20.18
N THR A 131 -13.62 9.31 21.06
CA THR A 131 -13.54 7.90 20.68
C THR A 131 -14.67 7.44 19.76
N GLU A 132 -15.87 8.00 19.91
CA GLU A 132 -17.02 7.69 19.05
C GLU A 132 -16.77 8.12 17.60
N ARG A 133 -16.27 9.35 17.39
CA ARG A 133 -15.98 9.87 16.06
C ARG A 133 -14.83 9.10 15.39
N VAL A 134 -13.80 8.71 16.16
CA VAL A 134 -12.71 7.84 15.68
C VAL A 134 -13.26 6.49 15.20
N ARG A 135 -14.15 5.86 15.96
CA ARG A 135 -14.82 4.60 15.55
C ARG A 135 -15.73 4.78 14.34
N GLY A 136 -16.41 5.93 14.25
CA GLY A 136 -17.22 6.31 13.09
C GLY A 136 -16.38 6.41 11.81
N THR A 137 -15.26 7.13 11.85
CA THR A 137 -14.30 7.22 10.73
C THR A 137 -13.82 5.83 10.32
N LEU A 138 -13.36 5.01 11.28
CA LEU A 138 -12.92 3.64 10.98
C LEU A 138 -14.00 2.80 10.30
N ARG A 139 -15.25 2.86 10.79
CA ARG A 139 -16.37 2.09 10.24
C ARG A 139 -16.67 2.49 8.79
N ILE A 140 -16.67 3.79 8.50
CA ILE A 140 -16.89 4.29 7.13
C ILE A 140 -15.74 3.85 6.23
N SER A 141 -14.50 4.04 6.65
CA SER A 141 -13.31 3.67 5.87
C SER A 141 -13.25 2.16 5.58
N VAL A 142 -13.58 1.31 6.56
CA VAL A 142 -13.62 -0.16 6.36
C VAL A 142 -14.73 -0.58 5.41
N ARG A 143 -15.94 0.00 5.53
CA ARG A 143 -17.04 -0.29 4.60
C ARG A 143 -16.68 0.12 3.17
N LEU A 144 -16.07 1.29 3.01
CA LEU A 144 -15.62 1.78 1.70
C LEU A 144 -14.51 0.90 1.13
N ALA A 145 -13.54 0.49 1.96
CA ALA A 145 -12.47 -0.42 1.57
C ALA A 145 -12.98 -1.80 1.16
N ALA A 146 -13.98 -2.34 1.89
CA ALA A 146 -14.63 -3.59 1.53
C ALA A 146 -15.40 -3.48 0.22
N ALA A 147 -16.19 -2.42 0.05
CA ALA A 147 -16.97 -2.19 -1.17
C ALA A 147 -16.06 -2.02 -2.40
N LEU A 148 -15.02 -1.19 -2.31
CA LEU A 148 -14.04 -1.02 -3.38
C LEU A 148 -13.21 -2.30 -3.60
N GLY A 149 -12.82 -2.98 -2.52
CA GLY A 149 -12.07 -4.23 -2.61
C GLY A 149 -12.86 -5.32 -3.36
N LEU A 150 -14.15 -5.46 -3.06
CA LEU A 150 -15.06 -6.36 -3.79
C LEU A 150 -15.24 -5.93 -5.24
N LEU A 151 -15.42 -4.64 -5.50
CA LEU A 151 -15.56 -4.11 -6.86
C LEU A 151 -14.30 -4.37 -7.69
N LEU A 152 -13.11 -4.12 -7.13
CA LEU A 152 -11.83 -4.36 -7.79
C LEU A 152 -11.57 -5.85 -8.00
N THR A 153 -11.95 -6.70 -7.03
CA THR A 153 -11.89 -8.16 -7.18
C THR A 153 -12.78 -8.60 -8.33
N ALA A 154 -14.06 -8.20 -8.34
CA ALA A 154 -15.00 -8.52 -9.41
C ALA A 154 -14.49 -8.01 -10.77
N ALA A 155 -13.96 -6.78 -10.82
CA ALA A 155 -13.38 -6.24 -12.03
C ALA A 155 -12.18 -7.05 -12.52
N GLY A 156 -11.34 -7.53 -11.60
CA GLY A 156 -10.22 -8.41 -11.93
C GLY A 156 -10.66 -9.77 -12.48
N PHE A 157 -11.78 -10.32 -11.99
CA PHE A 157 -12.36 -11.56 -12.51
C PHE A 157 -12.99 -11.40 -13.90
N PHE A 158 -13.79 -10.34 -14.12
CA PHE A 158 -14.55 -10.17 -15.36
C PHE A 158 -13.79 -9.43 -16.47
N TRP A 159 -12.96 -8.44 -16.11
CA TRP A 159 -12.21 -7.60 -17.07
C TRP A 159 -10.70 -7.84 -17.03
N GLY A 160 -10.23 -8.87 -16.31
CA GLY A 160 -8.81 -9.20 -16.18
C GLY A 160 -8.09 -9.44 -17.51
N ASP A 161 -8.68 -10.25 -18.41
CA ASP A 161 -8.07 -10.52 -19.72
C ASP A 161 -8.00 -9.26 -20.60
N PHE A 162 -8.99 -8.36 -20.50
CA PHE A 162 -8.94 -7.09 -21.22
C PHE A 162 -7.76 -6.22 -20.74
N ALA A 163 -7.59 -6.10 -19.42
CA ALA A 163 -6.48 -5.36 -18.84
C ALA A 163 -5.11 -5.95 -19.25
N ILE A 164 -4.98 -7.27 -19.25
CA ILE A 164 -3.76 -7.96 -19.69
C ILE A 164 -3.53 -7.77 -21.19
N GLY A 165 -4.59 -7.81 -22.00
CA GLY A 165 -4.53 -7.63 -23.45
C GLY A 165 -4.04 -6.25 -23.89
N CYS A 166 -4.11 -5.23 -23.02
CA CYS A 166 -3.48 -3.93 -23.26
C CYS A 166 -1.94 -3.97 -23.18
N PHE A 167 -1.38 -4.94 -22.46
CA PHE A 167 0.08 -5.08 -22.29
C PHE A 167 0.67 -6.21 -23.16
N LEU A 168 -0.06 -7.31 -23.35
CA LEU A 168 0.40 -8.49 -24.08
C LEU A 168 -0.47 -8.78 -25.31
N SER A 169 0.19 -8.91 -26.45
CA SER A 169 -0.46 -9.29 -27.71
C SER A 169 -0.91 -10.76 -27.69
N GLY A 170 -1.97 -11.08 -28.45
CA GLY A 170 -2.68 -12.37 -28.39
C GLY A 170 -1.88 -13.64 -28.73
N GLY A 171 -0.69 -13.52 -29.33
CA GLY A 171 0.16 -14.66 -29.69
C GLY A 171 1.20 -15.06 -28.64
N GLN A 172 1.32 -14.33 -27.53
CA GLN A 172 2.35 -14.59 -26.53
C GLN A 172 1.87 -15.63 -25.48
N PRO A 173 2.62 -16.70 -25.21
CA PRO A 173 2.27 -17.68 -24.16
C PRO A 173 2.13 -17.04 -22.77
N ALA A 174 2.89 -15.98 -22.50
CA ALA A 174 2.76 -15.15 -21.30
C ALA A 174 1.35 -14.58 -21.08
N ARG A 175 0.60 -14.28 -22.16
CA ARG A 175 -0.78 -13.77 -22.03
C ARG A 175 -1.71 -14.84 -21.46
N ALA A 176 -1.61 -16.07 -21.94
CA ALA A 176 -2.45 -17.16 -21.45
C ALA A 176 -2.19 -17.44 -19.97
N LEU A 177 -0.92 -17.44 -19.56
CA LEU A 177 -0.51 -17.58 -18.16
C LEU A 177 -1.05 -16.43 -17.28
N ALA A 178 -0.89 -15.19 -17.73
CA ALA A 178 -1.42 -14.03 -17.01
C ALA A 178 -2.95 -14.07 -16.92
N ALA A 179 -3.66 -14.40 -18.01
CA ALA A 179 -5.11 -14.41 -18.06
C ALA A 179 -5.72 -15.48 -17.13
N GLN A 180 -5.07 -16.64 -17.02
CA GLN A 180 -5.47 -17.69 -16.09
C GLN A 180 -5.09 -17.37 -14.64
N GLY A 181 -3.94 -16.71 -14.43
CA GLY A 181 -3.39 -16.41 -13.11
C GLY A 181 -3.98 -15.18 -12.42
N PHE A 182 -4.32 -14.15 -13.18
CA PHE A 182 -4.78 -12.87 -12.64
C PHE A 182 -6.08 -12.93 -11.82
N PRO A 183 -7.08 -13.77 -12.15
CA PRO A 183 -8.24 -13.97 -11.28
C PRO A 183 -7.87 -14.51 -9.88
N TYR A 184 -6.87 -15.39 -9.78
CA TYR A 184 -6.39 -15.87 -8.48
C TYR A 184 -5.73 -14.74 -7.69
N PHE A 185 -4.93 -13.92 -8.37
CA PHE A 185 -4.29 -12.76 -7.76
C PHE A 185 -5.31 -11.70 -7.32
N SER A 186 -6.38 -11.50 -8.11
CA SER A 186 -7.41 -10.49 -7.83
C SER A 186 -8.28 -10.82 -6.62
N ALA A 187 -8.41 -12.09 -6.26
CA ALA A 187 -9.06 -12.52 -5.02
C ALA A 187 -8.42 -11.88 -3.76
N GLY A 188 -7.15 -11.47 -3.85
CA GLY A 188 -6.45 -10.78 -2.77
C GLY A 188 -6.80 -9.30 -2.60
N PHE A 189 -7.44 -8.66 -3.60
CA PHE A 189 -7.64 -7.20 -3.59
C PHE A 189 -8.55 -6.72 -2.46
N LEU A 190 -9.53 -7.52 -2.07
CA LEU A 190 -10.38 -7.25 -0.91
C LEU A 190 -9.56 -7.15 0.39
N PHE A 191 -8.72 -8.16 0.67
CA PHE A 191 -7.90 -8.17 1.88
C PHE A 191 -6.85 -7.07 1.83
N PHE A 192 -6.31 -6.80 0.64
CA PHE A 192 -5.35 -5.74 0.42
C PHE A 192 -5.90 -4.36 0.79
N THR A 193 -7.08 -3.98 0.28
CA THR A 193 -7.68 -2.66 0.57
C THR A 193 -8.03 -2.52 2.05
N LEU A 194 -8.52 -3.60 2.67
CA LEU A 194 -8.80 -3.64 4.11
C LEU A 194 -7.54 -3.45 4.95
N ASN A 195 -6.48 -4.20 4.66
CA ASN A 195 -5.20 -4.10 5.37
C ASN A 195 -4.62 -2.70 5.28
N MET A 196 -4.67 -2.08 4.11
CA MET A 196 -4.21 -0.69 3.91
C MET A 196 -4.92 0.31 4.82
N VAL A 197 -6.25 0.24 4.88
CA VAL A 197 -7.05 1.13 5.73
C VAL A 197 -6.81 0.87 7.21
N LEU A 198 -6.67 -0.39 7.62
CA LEU A 198 -6.47 -0.74 9.03
C LEU A 198 -5.07 -0.33 9.52
N ILE A 199 -4.04 -0.56 8.71
CA ILE A 199 -2.68 -0.10 9.02
C ILE A 199 -2.65 1.43 9.10
N GLY A 200 -3.26 2.11 8.13
CA GLY A 200 -3.42 3.57 8.13
C GLY A 200 -4.13 4.09 9.37
N PHE A 201 -5.19 3.42 9.82
CA PHE A 201 -5.89 3.76 11.05
C PHE A 201 -4.97 3.70 12.28
N TYR A 202 -4.19 2.64 12.45
CA TYR A 202 -3.24 2.51 13.56
C TYR A 202 -2.14 3.59 13.53
N GLN A 203 -1.66 3.97 12.34
CA GLN A 203 -0.76 5.12 12.19
C GLN A 203 -1.43 6.43 12.61
N SER A 204 -2.70 6.62 12.24
CA SER A 204 -3.48 7.84 12.49
C SER A 204 -3.71 8.10 13.98
N ILE A 205 -3.90 7.04 14.77
CA ILE A 205 -4.02 7.13 16.24
C ILE A 205 -2.66 7.09 16.96
N GLY A 206 -1.55 7.24 16.23
CA GLY A 206 -0.20 7.31 16.80
C GLY A 206 0.38 5.98 17.28
N ARG A 207 -0.26 4.84 16.95
CA ARG A 207 0.20 3.51 17.34
C ARG A 207 1.10 2.90 16.26
N ALA A 208 2.35 3.37 16.23
CA ALA A 208 3.34 2.93 15.24
C ALA A 208 3.67 1.42 15.34
N ARG A 209 3.79 0.86 16.54
CA ARG A 209 4.19 -0.55 16.75
C ARG A 209 3.26 -1.57 16.05
N PRO A 210 1.93 -1.57 16.28
CA PRO A 210 1.05 -2.49 15.56
C PRO A 210 1.05 -2.23 14.05
N ALA A 211 1.06 -0.97 13.62
CA ALA A 211 1.15 -0.64 12.19
C ALA A 211 2.42 -1.21 11.53
N THR A 212 3.57 -1.09 12.19
CA THR A 212 4.85 -1.67 11.74
C THR A 212 4.76 -3.20 11.68
N LEU A 213 4.24 -3.85 12.73
CA LEU A 213 4.09 -5.31 12.75
C LEU A 213 3.22 -5.81 11.59
N PHE A 214 2.07 -5.19 11.36
CA PHE A 214 1.16 -5.59 10.29
C PHE A 214 1.77 -5.37 8.90
N MET A 215 2.54 -4.30 8.71
CA MET A 215 3.26 -4.08 7.46
C MET A 215 4.35 -5.12 7.23
N LEU A 216 5.09 -5.51 8.28
CA LEU A 216 6.09 -6.58 8.22
C LEU A 216 5.45 -7.94 7.90
N LEU A 217 4.31 -8.25 8.52
CA LEU A 217 3.59 -9.48 8.28
C LEU A 217 3.19 -9.61 6.81
N ARG A 218 2.46 -8.63 6.26
CA ARG A 218 1.96 -8.73 4.88
C ARG A 218 3.06 -8.67 3.83
N GLY A 219 4.15 -7.95 4.13
CA GLY A 219 5.19 -7.61 3.15
C GLY A 219 6.40 -8.53 3.14
N PHE A 220 6.67 -9.22 4.25
CA PHE A 220 7.90 -9.98 4.44
C PHE A 220 7.62 -11.33 5.08
N VAL A 221 7.10 -11.32 6.31
CA VAL A 221 7.04 -12.51 7.17
C VAL A 221 6.06 -13.56 6.64
N LEU A 222 4.91 -13.13 6.11
CA LEU A 222 3.92 -14.05 5.53
C LEU A 222 4.09 -14.17 4.01
N LEU A 223 4.54 -13.11 3.34
CA LEU A 223 4.67 -13.07 1.89
C LEU A 223 5.73 -14.03 1.35
N VAL A 224 6.95 -13.95 1.89
CA VAL A 224 8.09 -14.74 1.39
C VAL A 224 7.84 -16.25 1.59
N PRO A 225 7.38 -16.71 2.77
CA PRO A 225 7.01 -18.13 2.93
C PRO A 225 5.84 -18.54 2.06
N SER A 226 4.86 -17.66 1.81
CA SER A 226 3.74 -17.98 0.91
C SER A 226 4.23 -18.26 -0.51
N PHE A 227 5.19 -17.47 -1.02
CA PHE A 227 5.81 -17.73 -2.31
C PHE A 227 6.68 -18.99 -2.35
N ALA A 228 7.27 -19.42 -1.23
CA ALA A 228 8.09 -20.63 -1.18
C ALA A 228 7.26 -21.91 -1.00
N LEU A 229 6.25 -21.89 -0.11
CA LEU A 229 5.52 -23.06 0.33
C LEU A 229 4.30 -23.36 -0.55
N LEU A 230 3.49 -22.34 -0.87
CA LEU A 230 2.21 -22.54 -1.54
C LEU A 230 2.34 -23.18 -2.94
N PRO A 231 3.37 -22.82 -3.73
CA PRO A 231 3.58 -23.47 -5.01
C PRO A 231 3.92 -24.97 -4.89
N SER A 232 4.51 -25.43 -3.77
CA SER A 232 4.79 -26.86 -3.57
C SER A 232 3.52 -27.70 -3.37
N TRP A 233 2.42 -27.09 -2.93
CA TRP A 233 1.16 -27.78 -2.64
C TRP A 233 0.13 -27.64 -3.76
N LEU A 234 0.07 -26.47 -4.41
CA LEU A 234 -0.97 -26.09 -5.37
C LEU A 234 -0.42 -25.88 -6.80
N GLY A 235 0.85 -26.18 -7.04
CA GLY A 235 1.48 -25.98 -8.34
C GLY A 235 1.51 -24.50 -8.74
N ASP A 236 1.19 -24.23 -10.01
CA ASP A 236 1.27 -22.88 -10.58
C ASP A 236 0.20 -21.94 -10.02
N ALA A 237 -0.98 -22.45 -9.66
CA ALA A 237 -2.01 -21.67 -8.97
C ALA A 237 -1.51 -21.17 -7.60
N GLY A 238 -0.62 -21.92 -6.95
CA GLY A 238 0.01 -21.54 -5.69
C GLY A 238 0.92 -20.31 -5.82
N LEU A 239 1.53 -20.06 -6.99
CA LEU A 239 2.31 -18.83 -7.22
C LEU A 239 1.42 -17.59 -7.23
N TRP A 240 0.27 -17.69 -7.91
CA TRP A 240 -0.69 -16.58 -8.02
C TRP A 240 -1.44 -16.32 -6.71
N LEU A 241 -1.69 -17.36 -5.92
CA LEU A 241 -2.37 -17.28 -4.62
C LEU A 241 -1.46 -16.85 -3.46
N ALA A 242 -0.14 -16.80 -3.65
CA ALA A 242 0.80 -16.46 -2.58
C ALA A 242 0.54 -15.06 -1.98
N VAL A 243 0.30 -14.06 -2.84
CA VAL A 243 -0.01 -12.69 -2.39
C VAL A 243 -1.40 -12.61 -1.73
N PRO A 244 -2.49 -13.11 -2.35
CA PRO A 244 -3.80 -13.20 -1.69
C PRO A 244 -3.77 -13.89 -0.33
N LEU A 245 -3.03 -14.99 -0.19
CA LEU A 245 -2.92 -15.72 1.06
C LEU A 245 -2.22 -14.88 2.14
N SER A 246 -1.09 -14.24 1.80
CA SER A 246 -0.38 -13.34 2.73
C SER A 246 -1.27 -12.21 3.22
N GLU A 247 -2.04 -11.58 2.32
CA GLU A 247 -2.97 -10.50 2.68
C GLU A 247 -4.14 -11.02 3.54
N ALA A 248 -4.71 -12.19 3.23
CA ALA A 248 -5.79 -12.80 4.02
C ALA A 248 -5.33 -13.21 5.44
N LEU A 249 -4.13 -13.78 5.56
CA LEU A 249 -3.53 -14.13 6.85
C LEU A 249 -3.24 -12.86 7.65
N THR A 250 -2.68 -11.82 7.02
CA THR A 250 -2.44 -10.54 7.70
C THR A 250 -3.74 -9.91 8.18
N PHE A 251 -4.78 -9.91 7.35
CA PHE A 251 -6.11 -9.42 7.72
C PHE A 251 -6.64 -10.17 8.95
N SER A 252 -6.49 -11.49 8.98
CA SER A 252 -6.92 -12.33 10.11
C SER A 252 -6.17 -11.96 11.40
N VAL A 253 -4.86 -11.71 11.33
CA VAL A 253 -4.07 -11.24 12.47
C VAL A 253 -4.53 -9.85 12.94
N ILE A 254 -4.77 -8.91 12.03
CA ILE A 254 -5.25 -7.57 12.38
C ILE A 254 -6.65 -7.65 13.02
N ALA A 255 -7.56 -8.45 12.45
CA ALA A 255 -8.89 -8.69 12.97
C ALA A 255 -8.85 -9.30 14.38
N GLY A 256 -7.98 -10.29 14.61
CA GLY A 256 -7.75 -10.90 15.92
C GLY A 256 -7.20 -9.89 16.93
N TYR A 257 -6.22 -9.09 16.54
CA TYR A 257 -5.65 -8.04 17.40
C TYR A 257 -6.70 -6.98 17.78
N MET A 258 -7.52 -6.53 16.83
CA MET A 258 -8.62 -5.59 17.12
C MET A 258 -9.70 -6.19 18.04
N ALA A 259 -10.01 -7.48 17.88
CA ALA A 259 -10.98 -8.18 18.73
C ALA A 259 -10.46 -8.35 20.16
N TRP A 260 -9.17 -8.67 20.32
CA TRP A 260 -8.49 -8.74 21.62
C TRP A 260 -8.48 -7.35 22.30
N GLU A 261 -8.12 -6.29 21.57
CA GLU A 261 -8.10 -4.93 22.12
C GLU A 261 -9.48 -4.46 22.62
N LYS A 262 -10.57 -4.88 21.94
CA LYS A 262 -11.93 -4.59 22.39
C LYS A 262 -12.33 -5.33 23.67
N ARG A 263 -11.75 -6.50 23.93
CA ARG A 263 -12.03 -7.31 25.13
C ARG A 263 -11.30 -6.77 26.36
N ASP A 264 -10.07 -6.30 26.18
CA ASP A 264 -9.23 -5.79 27.28
C ASP A 264 -9.45 -4.29 27.56
N ALA A 265 -10.30 -3.61 26.79
CA ALA A 265 -10.70 -2.25 27.09
C ALA A 265 -11.58 -2.23 28.36
N PRO A 266 -11.26 -1.41 29.38
CA PRO A 266 -12.10 -1.30 30.58
C PRO A 266 -13.52 -0.87 30.17
N PRO A 267 -14.57 -1.40 30.85
CA PRO A 267 -15.93 -0.95 30.61
C PRO A 267 -16.00 0.56 30.85
N ALA A 268 -16.59 1.26 29.88
CA ALA A 268 -16.76 2.72 29.87
C ALA A 268 -17.71 3.19 30.97
#